data_AF-A0A7J6TBE7-F1
#
_entry.id   AF-A0A7J6TBE7-F1
#
_cell.length_a   1.000
_cell.length_b   1.000
_cell.length_c   1.000
_cell.angle_alpha   90.00
_cell.angle_beta   90.00
_cell.angle_gamma   90.00
#
_symmetry.space_group_name_H-M   'P 1'
#
loop_
_entity.id
_entity.type
_entity.pdbx_description
1 polymer ?
#
loop_
_entity_poly.entity_id
_entity_poly.type
_entity_poly.pdbx_seq_one_letter_code
_entity_poly.pdbx_strand_id
1 'polypeptide(L)'
;DKPLYAALLGDLFPGLELPDPDYGDLEKCIKEVLLDFKLQPTDHAVHKVIHTYETKITRHGNMLVGASLGGKSTAWKVLAETKTRLCKRSVAGYDKVMYFILNPKSITMDELYGAYDLTTMEWTDGVFSTLMRQACQDEKPDEKWIVLDGPVDTLWIESMNTVLDDNKVLTLINGDRISMPPQVSLLFEVEDLSVASPATVSRAGMVYFDVHDLGWMPYSTSWLEKLGSAKPAEFTAERLAEMADLFQKWVPKVLKAKKGLSELVPISEINGVMSLCRLFECFGVDLKYDSFGDKASDVLEKVFVFCLVWSLGGSVTEAGRGDMDASIRHVDSSVFPHGQSVYDYALWNLEKTAEFCLWEDRLPNPFKPGDLPFHKIIVPTVDTLRHGNIISTLVLSGCNEDKSKWCSLVINLSAQTSSAMVQDIIEGRVEKRIKNKFGPPMNRRMVILVDDLNMPRKDFFGSQPPLELLRQWMDYECWYDRKKQTLRYIQDIQLLGAMGPPG
;
A
#
# COMPACT_ATOMS: atom_id res chain seq x y z
N ASP A 1 -6.07 25.46 -5.04
CA ASP A 1 -6.55 25.96 -6.35
C ASP A 1 -8.05 25.89 -6.58
N LYS A 2 -8.81 24.92 -6.03
CA LYS A 2 -10.28 24.86 -6.17
C LYS A 2 -11.01 26.20 -5.90
N PRO A 3 -10.70 26.97 -4.83
CA PRO A 3 -11.39 28.23 -4.56
C PRO A 3 -11.09 29.32 -5.57
N LEU A 4 -9.84 29.37 -6.08
CA LEU A 4 -9.42 30.33 -7.10
C LEU A 4 -10.13 30.06 -8.43
N TYR A 5 -10.23 28.79 -8.82
CA TYR A 5 -10.93 28.40 -10.05
C TYR A 5 -12.43 28.71 -9.97
N ALA A 6 -13.06 28.45 -8.82
CA ALA A 6 -14.46 28.80 -8.58
C ALA A 6 -14.67 30.33 -8.66
N ALA A 7 -13.75 31.13 -8.12
CA ALA A 7 -13.80 32.59 -8.24
C ALA A 7 -13.68 33.04 -9.70
N LEU A 8 -12.72 32.49 -10.46
CA LEU A 8 -12.56 32.78 -11.89
C LEU A 8 -13.80 32.39 -12.71
N LEU A 9 -14.42 31.25 -12.42
CA LEU A 9 -15.67 30.85 -13.06
C LEU A 9 -16.81 31.81 -12.71
N GLY A 10 -16.93 32.23 -11.45
CA GLY A 10 -17.92 33.21 -11.02
C GLY A 10 -17.74 34.57 -11.69
N ASP A 11 -16.50 34.99 -11.92
CA ASP A 11 -16.16 36.24 -12.61
C ASP A 11 -16.45 36.15 -14.12
N LEU A 12 -16.14 35.01 -14.76
CA LEU A 12 -16.31 34.81 -16.21
C LEU A 12 -17.75 34.44 -16.61
N PHE A 13 -18.48 33.73 -15.75
CA PHE A 13 -19.83 33.21 -16.00
C PHE A 13 -20.80 33.54 -14.85
N PRO A 14 -21.09 34.82 -14.60
CA PRO A 14 -21.97 35.23 -13.50
C PRO A 14 -23.40 34.70 -13.70
N GLY A 15 -23.95 34.05 -12.68
CA GLY A 15 -25.31 33.51 -12.67
C GLY A 15 -25.49 32.14 -13.33
N LEU A 16 -24.40 31.49 -13.76
CA LEU A 16 -24.44 30.12 -14.28
C LEU A 16 -24.37 29.12 -13.11
N GLU A 17 -25.50 28.52 -12.76
CA GLU A 17 -25.53 27.34 -11.90
C GLU A 17 -25.30 26.09 -12.75
N LEU A 18 -24.23 25.34 -12.45
CA LEU A 18 -24.00 24.05 -13.08
C LEU A 18 -25.05 23.07 -12.57
N PRO A 19 -25.78 22.36 -13.45
CA PRO A 19 -26.70 21.32 -13.00
C PRO A 19 -25.89 20.19 -12.35
N ASP A 20 -26.33 19.73 -11.18
CA ASP A 20 -25.75 18.52 -10.59
C ASP A 20 -26.07 17.32 -11.49
N PRO A 21 -25.05 16.65 -12.06
CA PRO A 21 -25.30 15.49 -12.89
C PRO A 21 -25.84 14.34 -12.02
N ASP A 22 -27.06 13.88 -12.34
CA ASP A 22 -27.66 12.71 -11.70
C ASP A 22 -27.12 11.43 -12.34
N TYR A 23 -26.23 10.75 -11.62
CA TYR A 23 -25.65 9.47 -12.04
C TYR A 23 -26.53 8.26 -11.67
N GLY A 24 -27.66 8.47 -11.00
CA GLY A 24 -28.71 7.49 -10.76
C GLY A 24 -28.20 6.12 -10.30
N ASP A 25 -28.29 5.14 -11.20
CA ASP A 25 -27.92 3.73 -10.92
C ASP A 25 -26.42 3.52 -10.76
N LEU A 26 -25.58 4.35 -11.40
CA LEU A 26 -24.13 4.29 -11.27
C LEU A 26 -23.71 4.63 -9.84
N GLU A 27 -24.17 5.76 -9.31
CA GLU A 27 -23.81 6.20 -7.96
C GLU A 27 -24.26 5.22 -6.88
N LYS A 28 -25.49 4.70 -7.01
CA LYS A 28 -26.02 3.66 -6.11
C LYS A 28 -25.16 2.40 -6.15
N CYS A 29 -24.80 1.94 -7.36
CA CYS A 29 -23.95 0.76 -7.51
C CYS A 29 -22.53 0.99 -6.97
N ILE A 30 -21.96 2.20 -7.11
CA ILE A 30 -20.67 2.55 -6.50
C ILE A 30 -20.73 2.41 -4.98
N LYS A 31 -21.77 2.97 -4.35
CA LYS A 31 -21.98 2.86 -2.89
C LYS A 31 -22.11 1.41 -2.44
N GLU A 32 -22.85 0.59 -3.18
CA GLU A 32 -22.97 -0.86 -2.92
C GLU A 32 -21.62 -1.59 -3.04
N VAL A 33 -20.84 -1.30 -4.08
CA VAL A 33 -19.52 -1.93 -4.30
C VAL A 33 -18.53 -1.53 -3.21
N LEU A 34 -18.54 -0.27 -2.77
CA LEU A 34 -17.70 0.20 -1.65
C LEU A 34 -18.01 -0.58 -0.37
N LEU A 35 -19.28 -0.76 -0.04
CA LEU A 35 -19.70 -1.54 1.13
C LEU A 35 -19.30 -3.01 1.02
N ASP A 36 -19.35 -3.61 -0.18
CA ASP A 36 -18.91 -4.98 -0.41
C ASP A 36 -17.40 -5.15 -0.28
N PHE A 37 -16.63 -4.13 -0.68
CA PHE A 37 -15.19 -4.05 -0.41
C PHE A 37 -14.87 -3.73 1.06
N LYS A 38 -15.90 -3.59 1.90
CA LYS A 38 -15.79 -3.24 3.32
C LYS A 38 -15.07 -1.89 3.49
N LEU A 39 -15.52 -0.90 2.72
CA LEU A 39 -15.03 0.47 2.72
C LEU A 39 -16.19 1.44 2.97
N GLN A 40 -15.89 2.57 3.60
CA GLN A 40 -16.88 3.62 3.83
C GLN A 40 -17.23 4.38 2.54
N PRO A 41 -18.52 4.52 2.18
CA PRO A 41 -18.97 5.27 1.03
C PRO A 41 -18.97 6.79 1.33
N THR A 42 -17.79 7.39 1.40
CA THR A 42 -17.67 8.85 1.54
C THR A 42 -17.96 9.56 0.21
N ASP A 43 -18.51 10.76 0.27
CA ASP A 43 -18.80 11.57 -0.92
C ASP A 43 -17.52 11.79 -1.75
N HIS A 44 -16.38 12.00 -1.09
CA HIS A 44 -15.09 12.09 -1.76
C HIS A 44 -14.76 10.83 -2.58
N ALA A 45 -14.89 9.64 -1.99
CA ALA A 45 -14.59 8.39 -2.68
C ALA A 45 -15.54 8.18 -3.88
N VAL A 46 -16.83 8.44 -3.69
CA VAL A 46 -17.85 8.33 -4.76
C VAL A 46 -17.55 9.29 -5.90
N HIS A 47 -17.29 10.56 -5.60
CA HIS A 47 -16.96 11.57 -6.62
C HIS A 47 -15.69 11.23 -7.39
N LYS A 48 -14.64 10.70 -6.73
CA LYS A 48 -13.42 10.29 -7.43
C LYS A 48 -13.61 9.10 -8.36
N VAL A 49 -14.48 8.14 -8.00
CA VAL A 49 -14.86 7.04 -8.88
C VAL A 49 -15.62 7.58 -10.10
N ILE A 50 -16.54 8.54 -9.89
CA ILE A 50 -17.29 9.20 -10.97
C ILE A 50 -16.37 10.00 -11.89
N HIS A 51 -15.46 10.83 -11.35
CA HIS A 51 -14.50 11.55 -12.18
C HIS A 51 -13.64 10.61 -13.03
N THR A 52 -13.27 9.45 -12.47
CA THR A 52 -12.53 8.41 -13.21
C THR A 52 -13.39 7.83 -14.34
N TYR A 53 -14.69 7.64 -14.10
CA TYR A 53 -15.64 7.21 -15.13
C TYR A 53 -15.80 8.24 -16.26
N GLU A 54 -16.06 9.50 -15.94
CA GLU A 54 -16.24 10.58 -16.93
C GLU A 54 -14.99 10.76 -17.81
N THR A 55 -13.82 10.77 -17.17
CA THR A 55 -12.55 10.92 -17.88
C THR A 55 -12.32 9.75 -18.83
N LYS A 56 -12.65 8.52 -18.41
CA LYS A 56 -12.52 7.32 -19.26
C LYS A 56 -13.48 7.30 -20.44
N ILE A 57 -14.65 7.93 -20.35
CA ILE A 57 -15.57 8.05 -21.50
C ILE A 57 -14.98 9.00 -22.55
N THR A 58 -14.31 10.06 -22.11
CA THR A 58 -13.78 11.09 -23.01
C THR A 58 -12.42 10.73 -23.59
N ARG A 59 -11.57 10.02 -22.86
CA ARG A 59 -10.19 9.68 -23.24
C ARG A 59 -9.88 8.21 -23.00
N HIS A 60 -9.15 7.60 -23.93
CA HIS A 60 -8.66 6.22 -23.78
C HIS A 60 -7.40 6.09 -22.94
N GLY A 61 -6.66 7.17 -22.72
CA GLY A 61 -5.52 7.25 -21.79
C GLY A 61 -5.86 8.16 -20.62
N ASN A 62 -5.76 7.66 -19.38
CA ASN A 62 -6.16 8.40 -18.18
C ASN A 62 -5.07 8.29 -17.11
N MET A 63 -4.69 9.40 -16.48
CA MET A 63 -3.72 9.43 -15.39
C MET A 63 -4.41 9.79 -14.07
N LEU A 64 -4.31 8.88 -13.10
CA LEU A 64 -4.69 9.10 -11.70
C LEU A 64 -3.45 9.60 -10.96
N VAL A 65 -3.46 10.87 -10.59
CA VAL A 65 -2.28 11.58 -10.04
C VAL A 65 -2.52 11.87 -8.57
N GLY A 66 -1.58 11.50 -7.71
CA GLY A 66 -1.61 11.89 -6.30
C GLY A 66 -0.76 10.98 -5.43
N ALA A 67 -0.46 11.41 -4.21
CA ALA A 67 0.38 10.66 -3.30
C ALA A 67 -0.18 9.27 -2.94
N SER A 68 0.70 8.42 -2.41
CA SER A 68 0.34 7.10 -1.89
C SER A 68 -0.77 7.19 -0.84
N LEU A 69 -1.63 6.17 -0.79
CA LEU A 69 -2.83 6.12 0.07
C LEU A 69 -3.91 7.18 -0.23
N GLY A 70 -3.85 7.87 -1.37
CA GLY A 70 -4.92 8.77 -1.83
C GLY A 70 -6.18 8.06 -2.37
N GLY A 71 -6.23 6.72 -2.36
CA GLY A 71 -7.39 5.95 -2.83
C GLY A 71 -7.46 5.73 -4.35
N LYS A 72 -6.38 6.00 -5.09
CA LYS A 72 -6.28 5.80 -6.55
C LYS A 72 -6.61 4.36 -6.95
N SER A 73 -5.91 3.39 -6.37
CA SER A 73 -6.11 1.99 -6.70
C SER A 73 -7.50 1.49 -6.31
N THR A 74 -8.04 1.99 -5.20
CA THR A 74 -9.41 1.71 -4.78
C THR A 74 -10.42 2.26 -5.78
N ALA A 75 -10.23 3.49 -6.27
CA ALA A 75 -11.18 4.14 -7.18
C ALA A 75 -11.35 3.37 -8.49
N TRP A 76 -10.26 2.99 -9.16
CA TRP A 76 -10.38 2.24 -10.41
C TRP A 76 -10.84 0.79 -10.19
N LYS A 77 -10.47 0.13 -9.08
CA LYS A 77 -10.97 -1.22 -8.74
C LYS A 77 -12.49 -1.19 -8.49
N VAL A 78 -12.97 -0.21 -7.74
CA VAL A 78 -14.40 0.01 -7.49
C VAL A 78 -15.13 0.30 -8.80
N LEU A 79 -14.56 1.13 -9.68
CA LEU A 79 -15.16 1.39 -10.99
C LEU A 79 -15.25 0.13 -11.86
N ALA A 80 -14.19 -0.68 -11.91
CA ALA A 80 -14.17 -1.92 -12.69
C ALA A 80 -15.26 -2.90 -12.23
N GLU A 81 -15.40 -3.09 -10.92
CA GLU A 81 -16.44 -3.96 -10.34
C GLU A 81 -17.84 -3.36 -10.53
N THR A 82 -17.99 -2.03 -10.38
CA THR A 82 -19.27 -1.34 -10.61
C THR A 82 -19.78 -1.57 -12.03
N LYS A 83 -18.94 -1.33 -13.05
CA LYS A 83 -19.33 -1.56 -14.47
C LYS A 83 -19.67 -3.03 -14.72
N THR A 84 -18.89 -3.94 -14.15
CA THR A 84 -19.15 -5.38 -14.24
C THR A 84 -20.49 -5.78 -13.61
N ARG A 85 -20.87 -5.18 -12.48
CA ARG A 85 -22.17 -5.41 -11.85
C ARG A 85 -23.34 -4.83 -12.63
N LEU A 86 -23.20 -3.62 -13.15
CA LEU A 86 -24.21 -2.99 -14.00
C LEU A 86 -24.45 -3.80 -15.28
N CYS A 87 -23.38 -4.34 -15.87
CA CYS A 87 -23.44 -5.28 -16.98
C CYS A 87 -24.24 -6.55 -16.61
N LYS A 88 -23.96 -7.15 -15.44
CA LYS A 88 -24.73 -8.31 -14.92
C LYS A 88 -26.20 -8.00 -14.65
N ARG A 89 -26.52 -6.75 -14.27
CA ARG A 89 -27.90 -6.25 -14.09
C ARG A 89 -28.59 -5.86 -15.40
N SER A 90 -27.91 -6.03 -16.54
CA SER A 90 -28.40 -5.67 -17.87
C SER A 90 -28.77 -4.20 -18.01
N VAL A 91 -28.09 -3.31 -17.28
CA VAL A 91 -28.19 -1.87 -17.47
C VAL A 91 -27.45 -1.49 -18.74
N ALA A 92 -28.11 -0.78 -19.65
CA ALA A 92 -27.53 -0.39 -20.93
C ALA A 92 -26.31 0.54 -20.75
N GLY A 93 -25.30 0.38 -21.61
CA GLY A 93 -24.11 1.25 -21.61
C GLY A 93 -22.97 0.82 -20.67
N TYR A 94 -23.06 -0.37 -20.06
CA TYR A 94 -22.01 -0.91 -19.20
C TYR A 94 -21.56 -2.30 -19.64
N ASP A 95 -20.27 -2.43 -19.92
CA ASP A 95 -19.62 -3.69 -20.25
C ASP A 95 -18.84 -4.24 -19.05
N LYS A 96 -18.61 -5.55 -19.08
CA LYS A 96 -17.74 -6.21 -18.11
C LYS A 96 -16.31 -5.71 -18.28
N VAL A 97 -15.61 -5.47 -17.17
CA VAL A 97 -14.24 -4.96 -17.19
C VAL A 97 -13.26 -6.08 -16.83
N MET A 98 -12.18 -6.18 -17.62
CA MET A 98 -10.98 -6.94 -17.31
C MET A 98 -9.80 -5.98 -17.23
N TYR A 99 -8.86 -6.21 -16.31
CA TYR A 99 -7.69 -5.35 -16.19
C TYR A 99 -6.39 -6.16 -16.07
N PHE A 100 -5.32 -5.58 -16.61
CA PHE A 100 -3.94 -6.07 -16.52
C PHE A 100 -3.12 -5.01 -15.79
N ILE A 101 -2.16 -5.42 -14.96
CA ILE A 101 -1.41 -4.50 -14.09
C ILE A 101 0.07 -4.70 -14.33
N LEU A 102 0.81 -3.62 -14.50
CA LEU A 102 2.26 -3.63 -14.69
C LEU A 102 2.87 -2.37 -14.06
N ASN A 103 3.98 -2.52 -13.34
CA ASN A 103 4.83 -1.40 -13.00
C ASN A 103 5.91 -1.24 -14.07
N PRO A 104 5.87 -0.19 -14.90
CA PRO A 104 6.80 -0.02 -16.02
C PRO A 104 8.26 0.15 -15.56
N LYS A 105 8.49 0.56 -14.31
CA LYS A 105 9.82 0.79 -13.72
C LYS A 105 10.39 -0.40 -12.97
N SER A 106 9.59 -1.47 -12.78
CA SER A 106 10.07 -2.74 -12.24
C SER A 106 10.97 -3.51 -13.22
N ILE A 107 10.86 -3.22 -14.52
CA ILE A 107 11.58 -3.85 -15.62
C ILE A 107 12.37 -2.82 -16.44
N THR A 108 13.32 -3.26 -17.26
CA THR A 108 14.06 -2.36 -18.14
C THR A 108 13.21 -1.93 -19.33
N MET A 109 13.64 -0.87 -20.04
CA MET A 109 12.95 -0.40 -21.25
C MET A 109 12.89 -1.48 -22.34
N ASP A 110 13.99 -2.21 -22.52
CA ASP A 110 14.08 -3.33 -23.47
C ASP A 110 13.13 -4.46 -23.10
N GLU A 111 13.00 -4.78 -21.80
CA GLU A 111 12.05 -5.78 -21.31
C GLU A 111 10.60 -5.29 -21.34
N LEU A 112 10.37 -3.96 -21.34
CA LEU A 112 9.05 -3.36 -21.38
C LEU A 112 8.46 -3.42 -22.80
N TYR A 113 9.18 -2.90 -23.79
CA TYR A 113 8.69 -2.78 -25.17
C TYR A 113 9.17 -3.89 -26.11
N GLY A 114 10.33 -4.49 -25.82
CA GLY A 114 11.03 -5.42 -26.68
C GLY A 114 12.32 -4.82 -27.23
N ALA A 115 13.26 -5.70 -27.57
CA ALA A 115 14.56 -5.31 -28.10
C ALA A 115 15.12 -6.39 -29.04
N TYR A 116 16.07 -5.98 -29.88
CA TYR A 116 16.88 -6.90 -30.67
C TYR A 116 18.04 -7.42 -29.81
N ASP A 117 18.24 -8.74 -29.80
CA ASP A 117 19.48 -9.30 -29.27
C ASP A 117 20.63 -8.90 -30.19
N LEU A 118 21.62 -8.18 -29.65
CA LEU A 118 22.76 -7.67 -30.42
C LEU A 118 23.63 -8.77 -31.03
N THR A 119 23.53 -10.01 -30.51
CA THR A 119 24.32 -11.16 -30.96
C THR A 119 23.59 -11.93 -32.05
N THR A 120 22.31 -12.25 -31.84
CA THR A 120 21.53 -13.07 -32.79
C THR A 120 20.78 -12.24 -33.82
N MET A 121 20.64 -10.93 -33.59
CA MET A 121 19.76 -10.02 -34.33
C MET A 121 18.29 -10.45 -34.33
N GLU A 122 17.91 -11.33 -33.40
CA GLU A 122 16.52 -11.76 -33.24
C GLU A 122 15.76 -10.78 -32.35
N TRP A 123 14.51 -10.52 -32.71
CA TRP A 123 13.61 -9.67 -31.94
C TRP A 123 12.97 -10.45 -30.80
N THR A 124 13.02 -9.89 -29.60
CA THR A 124 12.28 -10.39 -28.44
C THR A 124 11.23 -9.36 -28.04
N ASP A 125 9.96 -9.77 -28.00
CA ASP A 125 8.87 -8.91 -27.52
C ASP A 125 9.09 -8.52 -26.04
N GLY A 126 8.52 -7.39 -25.62
CA GLY A 126 8.53 -6.94 -24.24
C GLY A 126 7.25 -7.36 -23.50
N VAL A 127 7.25 -7.19 -22.18
CA VAL A 127 6.09 -7.50 -21.33
C VAL A 127 4.89 -6.64 -21.71
N PHE A 128 5.07 -5.33 -21.90
CA PHE A 128 3.97 -4.43 -22.25
C PHE A 128 3.46 -4.65 -23.67
N SER A 129 4.36 -4.88 -24.65
CA SER A 129 3.93 -5.14 -26.03
C SER A 129 3.15 -6.46 -26.14
N THR A 130 3.55 -7.50 -25.42
CA THR A 130 2.78 -8.76 -25.31
C THR A 130 1.42 -8.57 -24.64
N LEU A 131 1.35 -7.78 -23.56
CA LEU A 131 0.08 -7.46 -22.88
C LEU A 131 -0.87 -6.67 -23.79
N MET A 132 -0.34 -5.65 -24.47
CA MET A 132 -1.10 -4.86 -25.44
C MET A 132 -1.66 -5.76 -26.55
N ARG A 133 -0.82 -6.64 -27.10
CA ARG A 133 -1.23 -7.58 -28.15
C ARG A 133 -2.33 -8.53 -27.65
N GLN A 134 -2.16 -9.10 -26.46
CA GLN A 134 -3.16 -9.97 -25.84
C GLN A 134 -4.49 -9.25 -25.60
N ALA A 135 -4.47 -8.02 -25.08
CA ALA A 135 -5.67 -7.24 -24.81
C ALA A 135 -6.37 -6.79 -26.10
N CYS A 136 -5.62 -6.41 -27.14
CA CYS A 136 -6.17 -5.94 -28.42
C CYS A 136 -6.68 -7.07 -29.32
N GLN A 137 -6.16 -8.30 -29.18
CA GLN A 137 -6.62 -9.48 -29.93
C GLN A 137 -7.89 -10.13 -29.34
N ASP A 138 -8.26 -9.81 -28.10
CA ASP A 138 -9.48 -10.35 -27.50
C ASP A 138 -10.71 -9.61 -28.04
N GLU A 139 -11.45 -10.27 -28.94
CA GLU A 139 -12.64 -9.75 -29.63
C GLU A 139 -13.90 -9.71 -28.76
N LYS A 140 -13.85 -10.16 -27.49
CA LYS A 140 -15.02 -10.09 -26.59
C LYS A 140 -15.48 -8.65 -26.41
N PRO A 141 -16.79 -8.40 -26.20
CA PRO A 141 -17.29 -7.06 -25.92
C PRO A 141 -16.77 -6.46 -24.60
N ASP A 142 -16.15 -7.27 -23.74
CA ASP A 142 -15.55 -6.85 -22.48
C ASP A 142 -14.56 -5.67 -22.67
N GLU A 143 -14.59 -4.69 -21.77
CA GLU A 143 -13.57 -3.65 -21.68
C GLU A 143 -12.27 -4.21 -21.10
N LYS A 144 -11.13 -3.83 -21.69
CA LYS A 144 -9.80 -4.23 -21.23
C LYS A 144 -9.02 -3.01 -20.80
N TRP A 145 -8.60 -2.97 -19.54
CA TRP A 145 -7.82 -1.85 -18.99
C TRP A 145 -6.40 -2.32 -18.73
N ILE A 146 -5.41 -1.59 -19.22
CA ILE A 146 -4.00 -1.84 -18.87
C ILE A 146 -3.60 -0.74 -17.89
N VAL A 147 -3.39 -1.16 -16.64
CA VAL A 147 -3.04 -0.31 -15.52
C VAL A 147 -1.51 -0.29 -15.37
N LEU A 148 -0.94 0.87 -15.55
CA LEU A 148 0.48 1.16 -15.39
C LEU A 148 0.67 1.87 -14.05
N ASP A 149 1.05 1.11 -13.04
CA ASP A 149 1.24 1.61 -11.67
C ASP A 149 2.73 1.79 -11.40
N GLY A 150 3.20 3.02 -11.44
CA GLY A 150 4.61 3.36 -11.23
C GLY A 150 4.95 4.77 -11.70
N PRO A 151 6.14 5.27 -11.34
CA PRO A 151 6.54 6.61 -11.73
C PRO A 151 6.66 6.74 -13.26
N VAL A 152 6.14 7.84 -13.78
CA VAL A 152 6.29 8.21 -15.19
C VAL A 152 7.63 8.89 -15.37
N ASP A 153 8.39 8.47 -16.37
CA ASP A 153 9.55 9.20 -16.85
C ASP A 153 9.44 9.51 -18.34
N THR A 154 10.25 10.45 -18.81
CA THR A 154 10.20 10.92 -20.19
C THR A 154 10.54 9.83 -21.21
N LEU A 155 11.41 8.87 -20.87
CA LEU A 155 11.93 7.91 -21.83
C LEU A 155 10.89 6.86 -22.20
N TRP A 156 10.28 6.21 -21.21
CA TRP A 156 9.32 5.15 -21.52
C TRP A 156 7.98 5.70 -21.99
N ILE A 157 7.55 6.88 -21.52
CA ILE A 157 6.25 7.45 -21.91
C ILE A 157 6.27 8.01 -23.34
N GLU A 158 7.42 8.42 -23.86
CA GLU A 158 7.55 8.96 -25.22
C GLU A 158 7.11 7.95 -26.29
N SER A 159 7.48 6.67 -26.11
CA SER A 159 7.04 5.55 -26.95
C SER A 159 5.52 5.33 -26.95
N MET A 160 4.79 5.94 -26.01
CA MET A 160 3.33 5.84 -25.89
C MET A 160 2.58 7.01 -26.52
N ASN A 161 3.26 8.08 -26.95
CA ASN A 161 2.60 9.29 -27.43
C ASN A 161 1.62 9.04 -28.59
N THR A 162 1.95 8.12 -29.51
CA THR A 162 1.12 7.74 -30.67
C THR A 162 -0.05 6.82 -30.31
N VAL A 163 0.03 6.09 -29.19
CA VAL A 163 -1.13 5.30 -28.72
C VAL A 163 -2.07 6.14 -27.86
N LEU A 164 -1.55 7.17 -27.19
CA LEU A 164 -2.32 8.09 -26.35
C LEU A 164 -3.02 9.20 -27.15
N ASP A 165 -2.58 9.50 -28.36
CA ASP A 165 -3.28 10.43 -29.25
C ASP A 165 -4.39 9.74 -30.06
N ASP A 166 -5.00 10.49 -30.98
CA ASP A 166 -6.12 10.02 -31.80
C ASP A 166 -5.73 8.90 -32.77
N ASN A 167 -4.43 8.65 -33.01
CA ASN A 167 -3.99 7.56 -33.87
C ASN A 167 -4.28 6.20 -33.22
N LYS A 168 -4.21 6.09 -31.88
CA LYS A 168 -4.45 4.84 -31.12
C LYS A 168 -3.59 3.67 -31.60
N VAL A 169 -2.35 3.93 -32.04
CA VAL A 169 -1.42 2.90 -32.51
C VAL A 169 -0.13 2.95 -31.69
N LEU A 170 0.20 1.82 -31.04
CA LEU A 170 1.52 1.63 -30.45
C LEU A 170 2.49 1.20 -31.55
N THR A 171 3.59 1.94 -31.70
CA THR A 171 4.66 1.61 -32.66
C THR A 171 5.89 1.15 -31.90
N LEU A 172 6.31 -0.09 -32.15
CA LEU A 172 7.50 -0.66 -31.54
C LEU A 172 8.76 -0.33 -32.35
N ILE A 173 9.93 -0.51 -31.74
CA ILE A 173 11.23 -0.19 -32.36
C ILE A 173 11.50 -1.04 -33.61
N ASN A 174 11.01 -2.28 -33.65
CA ASN A 174 11.07 -3.16 -34.83
C ASN A 174 10.16 -2.72 -35.99
N GLY A 175 9.36 -1.66 -35.80
CA GLY A 175 8.39 -1.18 -36.78
C GLY A 175 7.00 -1.84 -36.68
N ASP A 176 6.80 -2.80 -35.78
CA ASP A 176 5.49 -3.39 -35.55
C ASP A 176 4.50 -2.35 -35.03
N ARG A 177 3.27 -2.44 -35.54
CA ARG A 177 2.18 -1.52 -35.20
C ARG A 177 1.04 -2.30 -34.58
N ILE A 178 0.73 -1.97 -33.33
CA ILE A 178 -0.40 -2.56 -32.59
C ILE A 178 -1.50 -1.50 -32.52
N SER A 179 -2.58 -1.70 -33.28
CA SER A 179 -3.75 -0.82 -33.25
C SER A 179 -4.62 -1.16 -32.05
N MET A 180 -4.99 -0.14 -31.27
CA MET A 180 -5.76 -0.28 -30.05
C MET A 180 -7.26 -0.12 -30.34
N PRO A 181 -8.08 -1.18 -30.15
CA PRO A 181 -9.52 -1.10 -30.35
C PRO A 181 -10.18 -0.24 -29.26
N PRO A 182 -11.40 0.27 -29.49
CA PRO A 182 -12.10 1.15 -28.53
C PRO A 182 -12.39 0.50 -27.17
N GLN A 183 -12.38 -0.83 -27.09
CA GLN A 183 -12.57 -1.58 -25.85
C GLN A 183 -11.32 -1.57 -24.94
N VAL A 184 -10.15 -1.24 -25.49
CA VAL A 184 -8.88 -1.21 -24.75
C VAL A 184 -8.59 0.22 -24.30
N SER A 185 -8.23 0.39 -23.04
CA SER A 185 -7.85 1.68 -22.48
C SER A 185 -6.64 1.56 -21.56
N LEU A 186 -5.89 2.66 -21.44
CA LEU A 186 -4.70 2.76 -20.61
C LEU A 186 -5.02 3.62 -19.38
N LEU A 187 -4.62 3.13 -18.22
CA LEU A 187 -4.75 3.82 -16.95
C LEU A 187 -3.37 3.93 -16.31
N PHE A 188 -2.96 5.13 -15.91
CA PHE A 188 -1.70 5.37 -15.24
C PHE A 188 -1.98 5.72 -13.80
N GLU A 189 -1.35 5.03 -12.86
CA GLU A 189 -1.38 5.36 -11.44
C GLU A 189 -0.01 5.93 -11.06
N VAL A 190 0.03 7.23 -10.76
CA VAL A 190 1.28 7.98 -10.58
C VAL A 190 1.21 8.86 -9.33
N GLU A 191 2.35 9.07 -8.69
CA GLU A 191 2.46 10.00 -7.56
C GLU A 191 2.43 11.44 -8.03
N ASP A 192 3.34 11.79 -8.94
CA ASP A 192 3.46 13.11 -9.54
C ASP A 192 3.81 13.02 -11.03
N LEU A 193 3.72 14.17 -11.70
CA LEU A 193 4.04 14.33 -13.12
C LEU A 193 5.18 15.33 -13.32
N SER A 194 6.04 15.51 -12.32
CA SER A 194 7.08 16.55 -12.31
C SER A 194 8.10 16.41 -13.44
N VAL A 195 8.36 15.17 -13.86
CA VAL A 195 9.28 14.83 -14.94
C VAL A 195 8.59 14.62 -16.28
N ALA A 196 7.25 14.66 -16.35
CA ALA A 196 6.52 14.43 -17.59
C ALA A 196 6.40 15.71 -18.42
N SER A 197 6.53 15.60 -19.75
CA SER A 197 6.37 16.77 -20.63
C SER A 197 4.88 17.21 -20.67
N PRO A 198 4.57 18.52 -20.67
CA PRO A 198 3.19 18.99 -20.80
C PRO A 198 2.49 18.51 -22.08
N ALA A 199 3.25 18.25 -23.14
CA ALA A 199 2.74 17.72 -24.41
C ALA A 199 2.30 16.24 -24.32
N THR A 200 2.89 15.47 -23.41
CA THR A 200 2.48 14.10 -23.09
C THR A 200 1.25 14.11 -22.19
N VAL A 201 1.25 14.98 -21.16
CA VAL A 201 0.15 15.10 -20.21
C VAL A 201 -1.13 15.59 -20.87
N SER A 202 -1.05 16.48 -21.86
CA SER A 202 -2.23 17.02 -22.56
C SER A 202 -3.03 16.00 -23.38
N ARG A 203 -2.45 14.83 -23.65
CA ARG A 203 -3.09 13.75 -24.44
C ARG A 203 -3.93 12.80 -23.57
N ALA A 204 -3.66 12.78 -22.26
CA ALA A 204 -4.36 11.93 -21.32
C ALA A 204 -5.37 12.73 -20.49
N GLY A 205 -6.42 12.07 -20.04
CA GLY A 205 -7.36 12.64 -19.08
C GLY A 205 -6.79 12.60 -17.66
N MET A 206 -6.93 13.68 -16.89
CA MET A 206 -6.31 13.82 -15.57
C MET A 206 -7.34 13.73 -14.46
N VAL A 207 -7.08 12.88 -13.46
CA VAL A 207 -7.86 12.84 -12.21
C VAL A 207 -6.90 12.96 -11.03
N TYR A 208 -6.96 14.09 -10.33
CA TYR A 208 -6.13 14.36 -9.16
C TYR A 208 -6.75 13.77 -7.89
N PHE A 209 -5.95 13.10 -7.06
CA PHE A 209 -6.32 12.56 -5.76
C PHE A 209 -5.52 13.26 -4.67
N ASP A 210 -6.22 13.81 -3.68
CA ASP A 210 -5.60 14.45 -2.53
C ASP A 210 -5.80 13.57 -1.29
N VAL A 211 -4.71 13.24 -0.60
CA VAL A 211 -4.72 12.40 0.59
C VAL A 211 -5.41 13.12 1.76
N HIS A 212 -5.31 14.46 1.80
CA HIS A 212 -5.92 15.25 2.87
C HIS A 212 -7.44 15.29 2.77
N ASP A 213 -7.99 15.23 1.55
CA ASP A 213 -9.44 15.21 1.33
C ASP A 213 -10.07 13.89 1.84
N LEU A 214 -9.34 12.76 1.80
CA LEU A 214 -9.82 11.47 2.28
C LEU A 214 -9.75 11.35 3.81
N GLY A 215 -8.61 11.74 4.39
CA GLY A 215 -8.34 11.62 5.82
C GLY A 215 -8.24 10.18 6.33
N TRP A 216 -7.96 10.02 7.63
CA TRP A 216 -7.79 8.70 8.27
C TRP A 216 -9.11 8.11 8.80
N MET A 217 -10.12 8.95 9.02
CA MET A 217 -11.42 8.58 9.59
C MET A 217 -12.13 7.45 8.82
N PRO A 218 -12.25 7.50 7.47
CA PRO A 218 -12.94 6.45 6.72
C PRO A 218 -12.25 5.09 6.85
N TYR A 219 -10.92 5.09 6.94
CA TYR A 219 -10.14 3.86 7.15
C TYR A 219 -10.39 3.27 8.53
N SER A 220 -10.30 4.06 9.60
CA SER A 220 -10.52 3.58 10.97
C SER A 220 -11.93 3.01 11.18
N THR A 221 -12.95 3.65 10.59
CA THR A 221 -14.35 3.18 10.66
C THR A 221 -14.51 1.85 9.93
N SER A 222 -13.97 1.75 8.71
CA SER A 222 -13.98 0.50 7.93
C SER A 222 -13.26 -0.64 8.68
N TRP A 223 -12.19 -0.31 9.41
CA TRP A 223 -11.43 -1.28 10.20
C TRP A 223 -12.22 -1.77 11.43
N LEU A 224 -12.88 -0.88 12.17
CA LEU A 224 -13.73 -1.26 13.30
C LEU A 224 -14.89 -2.17 12.87
N GLU A 225 -15.53 -1.89 11.73
CA GLU A 225 -16.59 -2.75 11.19
C GLU A 225 -16.08 -4.14 10.80
N LYS A 226 -14.89 -4.22 10.20
CA LYS A 226 -14.22 -5.49 9.89
C LYS A 226 -13.91 -6.27 11.15
N LEU A 227 -13.42 -5.59 12.19
CA LEU A 227 -13.07 -6.19 13.46
C LEU A 227 -14.31 -6.78 14.17
N GLY A 228 -15.39 -6.00 14.26
CA GLY A 228 -16.67 -6.47 14.82
C GLY A 228 -17.27 -7.65 14.06
N SER A 229 -17.14 -7.65 12.73
CA SER A 229 -17.60 -8.76 11.88
C SER A 229 -16.75 -10.02 12.04
N ALA A 230 -15.43 -9.88 12.22
CA ALA A 230 -14.50 -10.99 12.36
C ALA A 230 -14.55 -11.63 13.75
N LYS A 231 -14.77 -10.83 14.79
CA LYS A 231 -14.80 -11.27 16.21
C LYS A 231 -15.96 -10.64 16.98
N PRO A 232 -17.20 -11.08 16.71
CA PRO A 232 -18.38 -10.49 17.33
C PRO A 232 -18.50 -10.77 18.84
N ALA A 233 -17.85 -11.81 19.36
CA ALA A 233 -17.86 -12.13 20.78
C ALA A 233 -16.94 -11.18 21.57
N GLU A 234 -15.73 -10.93 21.06
CA GLU A 234 -14.74 -10.08 21.70
C GLU A 234 -14.92 -8.59 21.38
N PHE A 235 -15.60 -8.21 20.30
CA PHE A 235 -15.83 -6.81 19.94
C PHE A 235 -17.32 -6.55 19.75
N THR A 236 -18.02 -6.39 20.89
CA THR A 236 -19.42 -5.99 20.94
C THR A 236 -19.61 -4.55 20.45
N ALA A 237 -20.86 -4.16 20.16
CA ALA A 237 -21.17 -2.79 19.73
C ALA A 237 -20.70 -1.73 20.74
N GLU A 238 -20.78 -2.02 22.04
CA GLU A 238 -20.29 -1.14 23.11
C GLU A 238 -18.77 -0.97 23.07
N ARG A 239 -18.02 -2.07 22.91
CA ARG A 239 -16.55 -2.04 22.85
C ARG A 239 -16.05 -1.37 21.57
N LEU A 240 -16.75 -1.56 20.45
CA LEU A 240 -16.44 -0.85 19.20
C LEU A 240 -16.68 0.66 19.32
N ALA A 241 -17.75 1.07 20.02
CA ALA A 241 -18.00 2.48 20.31
C ALA A 241 -16.90 3.07 21.21
N GLU A 242 -16.47 2.33 22.25
CA GLU A 242 -15.35 2.71 23.10
C GLU A 242 -14.04 2.87 22.30
N MET A 243 -13.74 1.93 21.39
CA MET A 243 -12.59 2.07 20.50
C MET A 243 -12.69 3.30 19.60
N ALA A 244 -13.87 3.60 19.05
CA ALA A 244 -14.08 4.80 18.24
C ALA A 244 -13.83 6.08 19.07
N ASP A 245 -14.24 6.10 20.34
CA ASP A 245 -13.95 7.19 21.27
C ASP A 245 -12.46 7.32 21.56
N LEU A 246 -11.73 6.20 21.70
CA LEU A 246 -10.27 6.21 21.83
C LEU A 246 -9.58 6.81 20.59
N PHE A 247 -10.03 6.46 19.38
CA PHE A 247 -9.53 7.10 18.15
C PHE A 247 -9.71 8.62 18.20
N GLN A 248 -10.90 9.11 18.57
CA GLN A 248 -11.18 10.55 18.67
C GLN A 248 -10.39 11.25 19.80
N LYS A 249 -10.23 10.58 20.95
CA LYS A 249 -9.50 11.10 22.11
C LYS A 249 -8.02 11.30 21.80
N TRP A 250 -7.40 10.32 21.15
CA TRP A 250 -5.94 10.21 21.04
C TRP A 250 -5.38 10.65 19.69
N VAL A 251 -5.93 10.16 18.57
CA VAL A 251 -5.30 10.30 17.23
C VAL A 251 -5.18 11.76 16.78
N PRO A 252 -6.21 12.62 16.84
CA PRO A 252 -6.09 14.02 16.42
C PRO A 252 -5.01 14.80 17.19
N LYS A 253 -4.89 14.56 18.50
CA LYS A 253 -3.94 15.28 19.36
C LYS A 253 -2.50 14.86 19.07
N VAL A 254 -2.28 13.56 18.89
CA VAL A 254 -0.97 12.98 18.58
C VAL A 254 -0.52 13.38 17.17
N LEU A 255 -1.43 13.32 16.18
CA LEU A 255 -1.14 13.79 14.82
C LEU A 255 -0.80 15.30 14.81
N LYS A 256 -1.50 16.11 15.61
CA LYS A 256 -1.19 17.54 15.74
C LYS A 256 0.20 17.78 16.35
N ALA A 257 0.55 17.06 17.41
CA ALA A 257 1.88 17.15 18.02
C ALA A 257 2.97 16.73 17.02
N LYS A 258 2.72 15.65 16.29
CA LYS A 258 3.64 15.11 15.28
C LYS A 258 4.01 16.10 14.18
N LYS A 259 3.09 16.97 13.74
CA LYS A 259 3.36 17.97 12.68
C LYS A 259 4.52 18.92 13.00
N GLY A 260 4.84 19.11 14.29
CA GLY A 260 5.95 19.96 14.72
C GLY A 260 7.28 19.22 14.90
N LEU A 261 7.31 17.89 14.71
CA LEU A 261 8.46 17.05 15.02
C LEU A 261 9.14 16.54 13.75
N SER A 262 10.45 16.30 13.83
CA SER A 262 11.20 15.69 12.74
C SER A 262 11.02 14.18 12.73
N GLU A 263 10.84 13.64 11.53
CA GLU A 263 10.76 12.20 11.28
C GLU A 263 11.98 11.76 10.48
N LEU A 264 12.48 10.56 10.76
CA LEU A 264 13.58 10.00 9.98
C LEU A 264 13.13 9.62 8.57
N VAL A 265 11.94 9.01 8.49
CA VAL A 265 11.24 8.68 7.25
C VAL A 265 9.83 9.24 7.41
N PRO A 266 9.43 10.25 6.62
CA PRO A 266 8.09 10.81 6.70
C PRO A 266 7.03 9.75 6.43
N ILE A 267 6.02 9.66 7.30
CA ILE A 267 4.86 8.79 7.06
C ILE A 267 3.58 9.63 6.98
N SER A 268 2.70 9.29 6.06
CA SER A 268 1.39 9.95 5.99
C SER A 268 0.54 9.65 7.23
N GLU A 269 -0.38 10.55 7.56
CA GLU A 269 -1.28 10.39 8.71
C GLU A 269 -2.06 9.06 8.62
N ILE A 270 -2.55 8.72 7.42
CA ILE A 270 -3.26 7.47 7.15
C ILE A 270 -2.34 6.26 7.37
N ASN A 271 -1.10 6.27 6.88
CA ASN A 271 -0.17 5.15 7.09
C ASN A 271 0.13 4.92 8.59
N GLY A 272 0.23 6.01 9.35
CA GLY A 272 0.37 5.94 10.80
C GLY A 272 -0.82 5.27 11.48
N VAL A 273 -2.05 5.62 11.09
CA VAL A 273 -3.28 4.97 11.59
C VAL A 273 -3.40 3.52 11.11
N MET A 274 -2.99 3.20 9.87
CA MET A 274 -2.92 1.82 9.39
C MET A 274 -1.95 0.98 10.23
N SER A 275 -0.81 1.56 10.60
CA SER A 275 0.18 0.91 11.46
C SER A 275 -0.35 0.69 12.88
N LEU A 276 -1.13 1.64 13.42
CA LEU A 276 -1.85 1.50 14.69
C LEU A 276 -2.82 0.33 14.65
N CYS A 277 -3.69 0.28 13.64
CA CYS A 277 -4.67 -0.79 13.46
C CYS A 277 -3.99 -2.16 13.35
N ARG A 278 -2.93 -2.29 12.53
CA ARG A 278 -2.16 -3.53 12.38
C ARG A 278 -1.50 -3.97 13.68
N LEU A 279 -0.91 -3.05 14.44
CA LEU A 279 -0.32 -3.38 15.75
C LEU A 279 -1.39 -3.80 16.75
N PHE A 280 -2.56 -3.16 16.73
CA PHE A 280 -3.67 -3.55 17.60
C PHE A 280 -4.23 -4.93 17.24
N GLU A 281 -4.30 -5.28 15.94
CA GLU A 281 -4.63 -6.64 15.50
C GLU A 281 -3.69 -7.68 16.11
N CYS A 282 -2.41 -7.34 16.26
CA CYS A 282 -1.40 -8.22 16.81
C CYS A 282 -1.48 -8.36 18.34
N PHE A 283 -1.67 -7.25 19.07
CA PHE A 283 -1.59 -7.23 20.54
C PHE A 283 -2.95 -7.33 21.24
N GLY A 284 -4.00 -6.77 20.63
CA GLY A 284 -5.29 -6.55 21.30
C GLY A 284 -6.41 -7.47 20.85
N VAL A 285 -6.39 -7.99 19.61
CA VAL A 285 -7.56 -8.68 19.06
C VAL A 285 -7.76 -10.10 19.60
N ASP A 286 -6.71 -10.78 20.02
CA ASP A 286 -6.78 -12.13 20.63
C ASP A 286 -7.01 -12.09 22.16
N LEU A 287 -7.12 -10.91 22.76
CA LEU A 287 -7.36 -10.77 24.19
C LEU A 287 -8.82 -11.06 24.56
N LYS A 288 -9.02 -11.87 25.59
CA LYS A 288 -10.34 -12.15 26.16
C LYS A 288 -10.73 -11.05 27.14
N TYR A 289 -11.16 -9.91 26.61
CA TYR A 289 -11.52 -8.72 27.41
C TYR A 289 -12.51 -9.01 28.54
N ASP A 290 -13.47 -9.91 28.34
CA ASP A 290 -14.45 -10.28 29.37
C ASP A 290 -13.81 -10.95 30.60
N SER A 291 -12.62 -11.54 30.45
CA SER A 291 -11.87 -12.14 31.56
C SER A 291 -11.29 -11.09 32.53
N PHE A 292 -11.24 -9.82 32.10
CA PHE A 292 -10.73 -8.71 32.91
C PHE A 292 -11.84 -8.01 33.73
N GLY A 293 -13.12 -8.36 33.53
CA GLY A 293 -14.25 -7.76 34.23
C GLY A 293 -14.25 -6.23 34.13
N ASP A 294 -14.37 -5.54 35.26
CA ASP A 294 -14.42 -4.07 35.34
C ASP A 294 -13.16 -3.37 34.79
N LYS A 295 -12.04 -4.09 34.63
CA LYS A 295 -10.79 -3.55 34.09
C LYS A 295 -10.67 -3.66 32.56
N ALA A 296 -11.66 -4.23 31.88
CA ALA A 296 -11.59 -4.46 30.44
C ALA A 296 -11.35 -3.17 29.63
N SER A 297 -12.03 -2.08 30.01
CA SER A 297 -11.90 -0.76 29.40
C SER A 297 -10.49 -0.17 29.58
N ASP A 298 -9.95 -0.24 30.80
CA ASP A 298 -8.59 0.20 31.12
C ASP A 298 -7.52 -0.61 30.36
N VAL A 299 -7.71 -1.93 30.25
CA VAL A 299 -6.81 -2.79 29.46
C VAL A 299 -6.88 -2.44 27.98
N LEU A 300 -8.07 -2.21 27.43
CA LEU A 300 -8.26 -1.80 26.04
C LEU A 300 -7.55 -0.48 25.74
N GLU A 301 -7.71 0.52 26.61
CA GLU A 301 -7.03 1.81 26.47
C GLU A 301 -5.50 1.66 26.56
N LYS A 302 -4.98 0.88 27.52
CA LYS A 302 -3.53 0.61 27.64
C LYS A 302 -2.94 -0.02 26.38
N VAL A 303 -3.62 -1.05 25.84
CA VAL A 303 -3.19 -1.72 24.62
C VAL A 303 -3.24 -0.76 23.43
N PHE A 304 -4.33 -0.01 23.29
CA PHE A 304 -4.50 0.98 22.23
C PHE A 304 -3.40 2.04 22.24
N VAL A 305 -3.12 2.63 23.42
CA VAL A 305 -2.12 3.68 23.55
C VAL A 305 -0.70 3.14 23.36
N PHE A 306 -0.41 1.92 23.79
CA PHE A 306 0.86 1.25 23.47
C PHE A 306 1.05 1.11 21.96
N CYS A 307 0.03 0.61 21.25
CA CYS A 307 0.07 0.51 19.79
C CYS A 307 0.22 1.88 19.14
N LEU A 308 -0.37 2.93 19.72
CA LEU A 308 -0.28 4.31 19.23
C LEU A 308 1.14 4.88 19.35
N VAL A 309 1.82 4.64 20.47
CA VAL A 309 3.22 5.05 20.68
C VAL A 309 4.12 4.42 19.61
N TRP A 310 3.93 3.13 19.34
CA TRP A 310 4.76 2.37 18.41
C TRP A 310 4.39 2.50 16.92
N SER A 311 3.28 3.18 16.61
CA SER A 311 2.85 3.49 15.24
C SER A 311 3.06 4.96 14.90
N LEU A 312 2.29 5.85 15.52
CA LEU A 312 2.33 7.29 15.26
C LEU A 312 3.57 7.96 15.86
N GLY A 313 3.99 7.51 17.04
CA GLY A 313 5.19 8.00 17.73
C GLY A 313 6.48 7.28 17.32
N GLY A 314 6.39 6.18 16.55
CA GLY A 314 7.55 5.34 16.22
C GLY A 314 8.49 5.96 15.18
N SER A 315 7.96 6.78 14.26
CA SER A 315 8.72 7.41 13.17
C SER A 315 9.47 8.69 13.57
N VAL A 316 9.16 9.23 14.75
CA VAL A 316 9.76 10.45 15.28
C VAL A 316 11.22 10.21 15.68
N THR A 317 12.08 11.17 15.39
CA THR A 317 13.50 11.12 15.77
C THR A 317 13.69 11.10 17.29
N GLU A 318 14.87 10.66 17.75
CA GLU A 318 15.19 10.60 19.18
C GLU A 318 14.98 11.94 19.89
N ALA A 319 15.35 13.07 19.26
CA ALA A 319 15.13 14.40 19.80
C ALA A 319 13.65 14.74 19.97
N GLY A 320 12.78 14.30 19.06
CA GLY A 320 11.34 14.56 19.13
C GLY A 320 10.56 13.61 20.06
N ARG A 321 11.18 12.51 20.53
CA ARG A 321 10.51 11.55 21.42
C ARG A 321 10.11 12.16 22.77
N GLY A 322 10.89 13.10 23.29
CA GLY A 322 10.56 13.80 24.54
C GLY A 322 9.28 14.64 24.41
N ASP A 323 9.15 15.38 23.31
CA ASP A 323 7.95 16.19 23.02
C ASP A 323 6.73 15.31 22.72
N MET A 324 6.94 14.16 22.05
CA MET A 324 5.90 13.17 21.81
C MET A 324 5.41 12.52 23.12
N ASP A 325 6.33 12.14 24.01
CA ASP A 325 6.02 11.62 25.35
C ASP A 325 5.17 12.62 26.15
N ALA A 326 5.61 13.89 26.20
CA ALA A 326 4.87 14.96 26.87
C ALA A 326 3.47 15.15 26.27
N SER A 327 3.35 15.10 24.93
CA SER A 327 2.09 15.25 24.23
C SER A 327 1.11 14.11 24.54
N ILE A 328 1.59 12.86 24.57
CA ILE A 328 0.78 11.68 24.92
C ILE A 328 0.33 11.76 26.38
N ARG A 329 1.25 12.09 27.30
CA ARG A 329 0.93 12.25 28.74
C ARG A 329 -0.01 13.43 29.02
N HIS A 330 -0.01 14.47 28.17
CA HIS A 330 -0.96 15.58 28.27
C HIS A 330 -2.39 15.18 27.86
N VAL A 331 -2.55 14.15 27.00
CA VAL A 331 -3.89 13.63 26.68
C VAL A 331 -4.49 12.91 27.88
N ASP A 332 -3.73 12.00 28.47
CA ASP A 332 -4.10 11.30 29.69
C ASP A 332 -2.84 10.80 30.42
N SER A 333 -2.55 11.38 31.59
CA SER A 333 -1.37 11.02 32.37
C SER A 333 -1.55 9.75 33.18
N SER A 334 -2.79 9.23 33.30
CA SER A 334 -3.11 8.09 34.17
C SER A 334 -2.79 6.74 33.53
N VAL A 335 -2.69 6.68 32.21
CA VAL A 335 -2.49 5.44 31.44
C VAL A 335 -1.10 4.84 31.68
N PHE A 336 -0.05 5.67 31.69
CA PHE A 336 1.33 5.23 31.89
C PHE A 336 1.81 5.51 33.32
N PRO A 337 2.63 4.63 33.91
CA PRO A 337 3.30 4.92 35.16
C PRO A 337 4.11 6.23 35.08
N HIS A 338 4.18 6.94 36.21
CA HIS A 338 5.05 8.11 36.37
C HIS A 338 6.49 7.63 36.56
N GLY A 339 7.44 8.21 35.81
CA GLY A 339 8.86 7.91 35.99
C GLY A 339 9.67 8.03 34.70
N GLN A 340 9.56 7.03 33.83
CA GLN A 340 10.33 6.92 32.58
C GLN A 340 9.50 7.39 31.36
N SER A 341 10.10 7.41 30.17
CA SER A 341 9.36 7.75 28.96
C SER A 341 8.34 6.66 28.59
N VAL A 342 7.26 7.01 27.89
CA VAL A 342 6.28 6.06 27.34
C VAL A 342 6.94 4.99 26.46
N TYR A 343 8.10 5.26 25.86
CA TYR A 343 8.86 4.31 25.05
C TYR A 343 9.59 3.24 25.88
N ASP A 344 9.77 3.46 27.19
CA ASP A 344 10.50 2.56 28.08
C ASP A 344 9.61 1.51 28.74
N TYR A 345 8.30 1.59 28.51
CA TYR A 345 7.31 0.65 29.02
C TYR A 345 6.89 -0.39 27.97
N ALA A 346 6.66 -1.61 28.46
CA ALA A 346 6.19 -2.76 27.71
C ALA A 346 4.89 -3.29 28.34
N LEU A 347 3.96 -3.79 27.51
CA LEU A 347 2.78 -4.50 28.00
C LEU A 347 3.15 -5.89 28.52
N TRP A 348 2.98 -6.14 29.81
CA TRP A 348 3.30 -7.40 30.49
C TRP A 348 2.05 -8.23 30.74
N ASN A 349 2.21 -9.55 30.64
CA ASN A 349 1.17 -10.51 31.02
C ASN A 349 -0.18 -10.17 30.36
N LEU A 350 -0.14 -10.01 29.04
CA LEU A 350 -1.26 -9.60 28.18
C LEU A 350 -2.54 -10.41 28.44
N GLU A 351 -2.41 -11.69 28.80
CA GLU A 351 -3.55 -12.58 29.04
C GLU A 351 -4.18 -12.46 30.43
N LYS A 352 -3.55 -11.76 31.39
CA LYS A 352 -4.05 -11.69 32.77
C LYS A 352 -4.14 -10.27 33.35
N THR A 353 -3.15 -9.42 33.12
CA THR A 353 -3.11 -8.08 33.73
C THR A 353 -2.86 -6.95 32.74
N ALA A 354 -2.15 -7.20 31.63
CA ALA A 354 -1.80 -6.20 30.62
C ALA A 354 -1.22 -4.90 31.24
N GLU A 355 -0.39 -5.05 32.27
CA GLU A 355 0.21 -3.93 32.99
C GLU A 355 1.49 -3.44 32.31
N PHE A 356 1.79 -2.14 32.44
CA PHE A 356 3.05 -1.59 31.97
C PHE A 356 4.19 -1.96 32.93
N CYS A 357 5.23 -2.61 32.40
CA CYS A 357 6.49 -2.84 33.09
C CYS A 357 7.64 -2.18 32.30
N LEU A 358 8.78 -1.94 32.94
CA LEU A 358 9.95 -1.44 32.21
C LEU A 358 10.52 -2.54 31.31
N TRP A 359 11.08 -2.16 30.16
CA TRP A 359 11.83 -3.10 29.32
C TRP A 359 13.06 -3.66 30.05
N GLU A 360 13.67 -2.87 30.93
CA GLU A 360 14.83 -3.25 31.74
C GLU A 360 14.54 -4.47 32.63
N ASP A 361 13.34 -4.52 33.22
CA ASP A 361 12.91 -5.62 34.09
C ASP A 361 12.79 -6.95 33.35
N ARG A 362 12.74 -6.93 32.01
CA ARG A 362 12.67 -8.12 31.15
C ARG A 362 14.02 -8.64 30.71
N LEU A 363 15.11 -7.94 31.03
CA LEU A 363 16.44 -8.39 30.66
C LEU A 363 16.83 -9.63 31.46
N PRO A 364 17.37 -10.68 30.80
CA PRO A 364 17.89 -11.83 31.52
C PRO A 364 19.14 -11.41 32.30
N ASN A 365 19.04 -11.40 33.63
CA ASN A 365 20.15 -11.08 34.53
C ASN A 365 20.40 -12.22 35.54
N PRO A 366 21.56 -12.90 35.53
CA PRO A 366 22.72 -12.69 34.64
C PRO A 366 22.54 -13.31 33.25
N PHE A 367 23.01 -12.62 32.22
CA PHE A 367 23.08 -13.17 30.85
C PHE A 367 24.14 -14.28 30.80
N LYS A 368 23.74 -15.48 30.40
CA LYS A 368 24.65 -16.60 30.14
C LYS A 368 24.60 -16.93 28.64
N PRO A 369 25.65 -16.66 27.86
CA PRO A 369 25.70 -17.16 26.48
C PRO A 369 25.72 -18.69 26.53
N GLY A 370 24.81 -19.34 25.79
CA GLY A 370 24.83 -20.80 25.63
C GLY A 370 26.04 -21.27 24.80
N ASP A 371 26.02 -22.53 24.34
CA ASP A 371 27.09 -23.13 23.50
C ASP A 371 27.13 -22.60 22.05
N LEU A 372 26.75 -21.34 21.83
CA LEU A 372 26.76 -20.71 20.51
C LEU A 372 28.18 -20.23 20.15
N PRO A 373 28.60 -20.33 18.88
CA PRO A 373 29.84 -19.71 18.41
C PRO A 373 29.85 -18.20 18.70
N PHE A 374 31.01 -17.66 19.11
CA PHE A 374 31.14 -16.25 19.53
C PHE A 374 30.53 -15.23 18.57
N HIS A 375 30.67 -15.42 17.25
CA HIS A 375 30.12 -14.52 16.24
C HIS A 375 28.58 -14.54 16.12
N LYS A 376 27.89 -15.46 16.81
CA LYS A 376 26.43 -15.56 16.88
C LYS A 376 25.86 -15.17 18.25
N ILE A 377 26.71 -14.87 19.22
CA ILE A 377 26.25 -14.43 20.54
C ILE A 377 25.76 -12.99 20.42
N ILE A 378 24.44 -12.80 20.53
CA ILE A 378 23.83 -11.47 20.63
C ILE A 378 23.49 -11.23 22.09
N VAL A 379 24.07 -10.19 22.68
CA VAL A 379 23.75 -9.77 24.05
C VAL A 379 22.39 -9.06 24.01
N PRO A 380 21.37 -9.54 24.72
CA PRO A 380 20.07 -8.88 24.78
C PRO A 380 20.22 -7.54 25.50
N THR A 381 19.88 -6.46 24.80
CA THR A 381 19.76 -5.11 25.34
C THR A 381 18.29 -4.70 25.38
N VAL A 382 17.98 -3.59 26.06
CA VAL A 382 16.63 -3.00 26.05
C VAL A 382 16.12 -2.82 24.62
N ASP A 383 16.96 -2.30 23.72
CA ASP A 383 16.59 -2.09 22.31
C ASP A 383 16.32 -3.39 21.58
N THR A 384 17.16 -4.41 21.75
CA THR A 384 16.97 -5.71 21.10
C THR A 384 15.67 -6.37 21.57
N LEU A 385 15.33 -6.26 22.85
CA LEU A 385 14.05 -6.75 23.38
C LEU A 385 12.85 -5.95 22.85
N ARG A 386 12.96 -4.62 22.86
CA ARG A 386 11.89 -3.69 22.47
C ARG A 386 11.50 -3.87 21.01
N HIS A 387 12.47 -3.73 20.10
CA HIS A 387 12.24 -3.90 18.66
C HIS A 387 11.98 -5.37 18.32
N GLY A 388 12.67 -6.31 18.97
CA GLY A 388 12.45 -7.73 18.79
C GLY A 388 11.03 -8.17 19.15
N ASN A 389 10.43 -7.62 20.22
CA ASN A 389 9.05 -7.90 20.58
C ASN A 389 8.07 -7.41 19.50
N ILE A 390 8.23 -6.18 19.02
CA ILE A 390 7.34 -5.61 18.00
C ILE A 390 7.47 -6.38 16.68
N ILE A 391 8.69 -6.62 16.21
CA ILE A 391 8.95 -7.33 14.95
C ILE A 391 8.46 -8.77 15.03
N SER A 392 8.78 -9.49 16.11
CA SER A 392 8.32 -10.88 16.27
C SER A 392 6.80 -10.95 16.34
N THR A 393 6.15 -10.02 17.04
CA THR A 393 4.68 -9.97 17.09
C THR A 393 4.12 -9.68 15.70
N LEU A 394 4.61 -8.70 14.96
CA LEU A 394 4.11 -8.38 13.60
C LEU A 394 4.31 -9.54 12.60
N VAL A 395 5.46 -10.22 12.65
CA VAL A 395 5.76 -11.36 11.78
C VAL A 395 4.88 -12.57 12.15
N LEU A 396 4.75 -12.86 13.44
CA LEU A 396 4.03 -14.03 13.94
C LEU A 396 2.50 -13.83 13.99
N SER A 397 1.98 -12.61 14.09
CA SER A 397 0.52 -12.37 14.13
C SER A 397 -0.19 -12.72 12.82
N GLY A 398 0.57 -12.92 11.74
CA GLY A 398 0.04 -13.53 10.53
C GLY A 398 -0.30 -15.03 10.68
N CYS A 399 0.11 -15.68 11.76
CA CYS A 399 -0.08 -17.11 12.04
C CYS A 399 0.29 -17.47 13.49
N ASN A 400 -0.69 -17.87 14.30
CA ASN A 400 -0.51 -18.64 15.53
C ASN A 400 0.11 -20.03 15.24
N GLU A 401 1.27 -20.08 14.59
CA GLU A 401 1.92 -21.28 14.08
C GLU A 401 3.35 -21.43 14.62
N ASP A 402 3.77 -22.69 14.77
CA ASP A 402 5.13 -23.05 15.19
C ASP A 402 6.21 -22.39 14.33
N LYS A 403 7.26 -21.88 15.00
CA LYS A 403 8.47 -21.35 14.37
C LYS A 403 9.12 -22.33 13.36
N SER A 404 8.83 -23.62 13.45
CA SER A 404 9.31 -24.67 12.55
C SER A 404 8.71 -24.61 11.13
N LYS A 405 7.60 -23.89 10.93
CA LYS A 405 6.94 -23.70 9.62
C LYS A 405 7.48 -22.51 8.82
N TRP A 406 8.41 -21.74 9.41
CA TRP A 406 8.98 -20.56 8.78
C TRP A 406 10.38 -20.84 8.22
N CYS A 407 10.68 -20.23 7.09
CA CYS A 407 12.05 -20.07 6.59
C CYS A 407 12.37 -18.59 6.40
N SER A 408 13.66 -18.26 6.35
CA SER A 408 14.12 -16.88 6.17
C SER A 408 15.06 -16.77 4.99
N LEU A 409 14.99 -15.65 4.28
CA LEU A 409 15.93 -15.25 3.24
C LEU A 409 16.42 -13.84 3.59
N VAL A 410 17.73 -13.62 3.50
CA VAL A 410 18.31 -12.29 3.66
C VAL A 410 18.78 -11.82 2.27
N ILE A 411 18.36 -10.63 1.87
CA ILE A 411 18.76 -9.97 0.64
C ILE A 411 19.44 -8.67 1.03
N ASN A 412 20.73 -8.55 0.74
CA ASN A 412 21.46 -7.31 0.96
C ASN A 412 21.45 -6.52 -0.35
N LEU A 413 20.87 -5.32 -0.31
CA LEU A 413 20.87 -4.44 -1.46
C LEU A 413 22.16 -3.62 -1.53
N SER A 414 22.56 -3.29 -2.75
CA SER A 414 23.74 -2.49 -3.04
C SER A 414 23.41 -1.50 -4.16
N ALA A 415 24.28 -0.52 -4.38
CA ALA A 415 24.12 0.45 -5.47
C ALA A 415 24.06 -0.20 -6.88
N GLN A 416 24.57 -1.42 -7.05
CA GLN A 416 24.54 -2.16 -8.33
C GLN A 416 23.41 -3.18 -8.42
N THR A 417 22.62 -3.37 -7.36
CA THR A 417 21.53 -4.33 -7.37
C THR A 417 20.45 -3.88 -8.35
N SER A 418 20.11 -4.74 -9.31
CA SER A 418 19.06 -4.50 -10.30
C SER A 418 17.76 -5.22 -9.93
N SER A 419 16.65 -4.82 -10.55
CA SER A 419 15.36 -5.51 -10.35
C SER A 419 15.40 -6.96 -10.81
N ALA A 420 16.12 -7.26 -11.90
CA ALA A 420 16.35 -8.63 -12.35
C ALA A 420 17.09 -9.48 -11.30
N MET A 421 18.14 -8.94 -10.66
CA MET A 421 18.87 -9.65 -9.60
C MET A 421 17.97 -9.99 -8.40
N VAL A 422 17.15 -9.03 -7.94
CA VAL A 422 16.20 -9.27 -6.84
C VAL A 422 15.19 -10.34 -7.23
N GLN A 423 14.64 -10.27 -8.45
CA GLN A 423 13.72 -11.27 -8.96
C GLN A 423 14.35 -12.66 -8.98
N ASP A 424 15.57 -12.81 -9.52
CA ASP A 424 16.28 -14.09 -9.60
C ASP A 424 16.58 -14.68 -8.22
N ILE A 425 16.97 -13.85 -7.24
CA ILE A 425 17.21 -14.28 -5.86
C ILE A 425 15.94 -14.85 -5.22
N ILE A 426 14.80 -14.17 -5.40
CA ILE A 426 13.52 -14.63 -4.83
C ILE A 426 13.02 -15.87 -5.58
N GLU A 427 13.07 -15.86 -6.91
CA GLU A 427 12.64 -16.98 -7.75
C GLU A 427 13.48 -18.25 -7.49
N GLY A 428 14.77 -18.11 -7.17
CA GLY A 428 15.63 -19.22 -6.78
C GLY A 428 15.30 -19.85 -5.42
N ARG A 429 14.40 -19.25 -4.64
CA ARG A 429 14.01 -19.71 -3.30
C ARG A 429 12.54 -20.15 -3.22
N VAL A 430 11.80 -20.08 -4.31
CA VAL A 430 10.40 -20.51 -4.41
C VAL A 430 10.25 -21.66 -5.39
N GLU A 431 9.24 -22.48 -5.15
CA GLU A 431 8.87 -23.61 -6.01
C GLU A 431 7.52 -23.35 -6.64
N LYS A 432 7.34 -23.87 -7.86
CA LYS A 432 6.05 -23.82 -8.54
C LYS A 432 5.07 -24.75 -7.81
N ARG A 433 3.95 -24.20 -7.34
CA ARG A 433 2.86 -24.96 -6.70
C ARG A 433 1.83 -25.37 -7.74
N ILE A 434 0.87 -24.48 -8.03
CA ILE A 434 -0.24 -24.70 -8.96
C ILE A 434 -0.22 -23.57 -9.99
N LYS A 435 -0.49 -23.86 -11.28
CA LYS A 435 -0.68 -22.90 -12.40
C LYS A 435 -0.22 -21.45 -12.11
N ASN A 436 1.04 -21.15 -12.42
CA ASN A 436 1.68 -19.84 -12.28
C ASN A 436 1.76 -19.25 -10.85
N LYS A 437 1.35 -20.01 -9.82
CA LYS A 437 1.58 -19.69 -8.41
C LYS A 437 2.85 -20.35 -7.91
N PHE A 438 3.67 -19.58 -7.22
CA PHE A 438 4.92 -19.97 -6.62
C PHE A 438 4.89 -19.60 -5.15
N GLY A 439 5.59 -20.38 -4.34
CA GLY A 439 5.76 -20.08 -2.92
C GLY A 439 6.93 -20.87 -2.35
N PRO A 440 7.26 -20.67 -1.06
CA PRO A 440 8.35 -21.36 -0.42
C PRO A 440 8.19 -22.90 -0.47
N PRO A 441 9.32 -23.63 -0.44
CA PRO A 441 9.32 -25.09 -0.47
C PRO A 441 8.57 -25.70 0.71
N MET A 442 8.07 -26.92 0.52
CA MET A 442 7.37 -27.72 1.55
C MET A 442 6.13 -27.03 2.16
N ASN A 443 5.46 -26.14 1.41
CA ASN A 443 4.32 -25.35 1.90
C ASN A 443 4.62 -24.52 3.17
N ARG A 444 5.89 -24.14 3.38
CA ARG A 444 6.30 -23.22 4.44
C ARG A 444 5.91 -21.79 4.11
N ARG A 445 5.98 -20.93 5.13
CA ARG A 445 5.99 -19.47 4.97
C ARG A 445 7.42 -18.95 5.00
N MET A 446 7.70 -17.88 4.26
CA MET A 446 9.03 -17.28 4.22
C MET A 446 9.00 -15.83 4.72
N VAL A 447 10.02 -15.43 5.46
CA VAL A 447 10.31 -14.01 5.73
C VAL A 447 11.54 -13.62 4.92
N ILE A 448 11.40 -12.60 4.08
CA ILE A 448 12.51 -11.98 3.38
C ILE A 448 12.92 -10.73 4.15
N LEU A 449 14.12 -10.75 4.74
CA LEU A 449 14.78 -9.56 5.27
C LEU A 449 15.55 -8.89 4.14
N VAL A 450 15.13 -7.69 3.76
CA VAL A 450 15.84 -6.82 2.83
C VAL A 450 16.64 -5.82 3.65
N ASP A 451 17.95 -6.00 3.65
CA ASP A 451 18.88 -5.06 4.27
C ASP A 451 19.27 -3.98 3.27
N ASP A 452 19.64 -2.81 3.79
CA ASP A 452 20.07 -1.66 2.99
C ASP A 452 19.04 -1.19 1.94
N LEU A 453 17.76 -1.08 2.34
CA LEU A 453 16.64 -0.75 1.44
C LEU A 453 16.86 0.54 0.62
N ASN A 454 17.57 1.53 1.16
CA ASN A 454 17.86 2.81 0.48
C ASN A 454 19.09 2.79 -0.44
N MET A 455 19.89 1.72 -0.44
CA MET A 455 21.16 1.65 -1.19
C MET A 455 21.07 1.50 -2.71
N PRO A 456 20.03 0.90 -3.33
CA PRO A 456 19.96 0.79 -4.79
C PRO A 456 20.14 2.15 -5.48
N ARG A 457 20.92 2.20 -6.55
CA ARG A 457 21.16 3.46 -7.25
C ARG A 457 19.87 3.96 -7.91
N LYS A 458 19.56 5.24 -7.69
CA LYS A 458 18.48 5.94 -8.40
C LYS A 458 18.82 6.07 -9.88
N ASP A 459 17.83 5.90 -10.74
CA ASP A 459 17.95 6.24 -12.14
C ASP A 459 17.97 7.77 -12.35
N PHE A 460 18.03 8.20 -13.61
CA PHE A 460 18.07 9.63 -13.97
C PHE A 460 16.83 10.42 -13.50
N PHE A 461 15.73 9.74 -13.19
CA PHE A 461 14.45 10.33 -12.80
C PHE A 461 14.12 10.09 -11.33
N GLY A 462 15.06 9.52 -10.56
CA GLY A 462 14.92 9.32 -9.12
C GLY A 462 14.32 7.98 -8.69
N SER A 463 13.87 7.15 -9.63
CA SER A 463 13.27 5.84 -9.32
C SER A 463 14.34 4.78 -9.03
N GLN A 464 13.98 3.77 -8.24
CA GLN A 464 14.86 2.64 -7.91
C GLN A 464 14.18 1.34 -8.38
N PRO A 465 14.51 0.83 -9.58
CA PRO A 465 13.85 -0.34 -10.16
C PRO A 465 13.71 -1.57 -9.24
N PRO A 466 14.71 -1.93 -8.38
CA PRO A 466 14.54 -3.02 -7.44
C PRO A 466 13.41 -2.79 -6.43
N LEU A 467 13.23 -1.55 -5.97
CA LEU A 467 12.17 -1.18 -5.03
C LEU A 467 10.81 -1.14 -5.72
N GLU A 468 10.76 -0.69 -6.98
CA GLU A 468 9.53 -0.72 -7.79
C GLU A 468 9.03 -2.15 -8.05
N LEU A 469 9.96 -3.11 -8.22
CA LEU A 469 9.61 -4.53 -8.29
C LEU A 469 9.03 -5.04 -6.96
N LEU A 470 9.68 -4.72 -5.82
CA LEU A 470 9.18 -5.10 -4.50
C LEU A 470 7.79 -4.48 -4.24
N ARG A 471 7.58 -3.23 -4.65
CA ARG A 471 6.28 -2.55 -4.53
C ARG A 471 5.20 -3.23 -5.37
N GLN A 472 5.48 -3.50 -6.66
CA GLN A 472 4.53 -4.23 -7.51
C GLN A 472 4.14 -5.58 -6.88
N TRP A 473 5.12 -6.28 -6.31
CA TRP A 473 4.85 -7.54 -5.63
C TRP A 473 4.00 -7.39 -4.38
N MET A 474 4.30 -6.40 -3.53
CA MET A 474 3.53 -6.14 -2.31
C MET A 474 2.08 -5.77 -2.60
N ASP A 475 1.84 -5.01 -3.67
CA ASP A 475 0.51 -4.50 -4.02
C ASP A 475 -0.35 -5.54 -4.77
N TYR A 476 0.27 -6.41 -5.57
CA TYR A 476 -0.44 -7.30 -6.51
C TYR A 476 -0.13 -8.80 -6.34
N GLU A 477 0.77 -9.17 -5.44
CA GLU A 477 1.29 -10.54 -5.24
C GLU A 477 1.86 -11.18 -6.52
N CYS A 478 2.22 -10.37 -7.52
CA CYS A 478 2.65 -10.88 -8.81
C CYS A 478 3.63 -9.99 -9.56
N TRP A 479 4.43 -10.62 -10.40
CA TRP A 479 5.25 -9.96 -11.42
C TRP A 479 5.32 -10.79 -12.69
N TYR A 480 5.86 -10.20 -13.76
CA TYR A 480 6.03 -10.88 -15.03
C TYR A 480 7.36 -11.63 -15.08
N ASP A 481 7.32 -12.83 -15.65
CA ASP A 481 8.51 -13.53 -16.10
C ASP A 481 9.16 -12.72 -17.23
N ARG A 482 10.40 -12.27 -17.05
CA ARG A 482 11.11 -11.40 -18.01
C ARG A 482 11.40 -12.09 -19.35
N LYS A 483 11.37 -13.43 -19.42
CA LYS A 483 11.65 -14.21 -20.64
C LYS A 483 10.37 -14.69 -21.31
N LYS A 484 9.44 -15.24 -20.54
CA LYS A 484 8.17 -15.81 -21.04
C LYS A 484 7.05 -14.78 -21.10
N GLN A 485 7.23 -13.61 -20.49
CA GLN A 485 6.23 -12.53 -20.37
C GLN A 485 4.90 -13.02 -19.75
N THR A 486 4.96 -14.09 -18.96
CA THR A 486 3.79 -14.66 -18.28
C THR A 486 3.74 -14.18 -16.85
N LEU A 487 2.54 -13.94 -16.35
CA LEU A 487 2.33 -13.52 -14.97
C LEU A 487 2.67 -14.67 -14.00
N ARG A 488 3.46 -14.37 -12.97
CA ARG A 488 3.80 -15.26 -11.87
C ARG A 488 3.27 -14.66 -10.57
N TYR A 489 2.48 -15.45 -9.83
CA TYR A 489 2.00 -15.09 -8.51
C TYR A 489 2.93 -15.66 -7.45
N ILE A 490 3.48 -14.81 -6.59
CA ILE A 490 4.43 -15.19 -5.55
C ILE A 490 3.74 -14.98 -4.20
N GLN A 491 3.42 -16.08 -3.51
CA GLN A 491 2.56 -16.10 -2.32
C GLN A 491 3.28 -16.71 -1.11
N ASP A 492 2.71 -16.52 0.08
CA ASP A 492 3.20 -17.07 1.37
C ASP A 492 4.56 -16.55 1.81
N ILE A 493 4.86 -15.28 1.50
CA ILE A 493 6.09 -14.61 1.89
C ILE A 493 5.75 -13.25 2.53
N GLN A 494 6.47 -12.91 3.59
CA GLN A 494 6.44 -11.60 4.23
C GLN A 494 7.76 -10.87 3.98
N LEU A 495 7.68 -9.55 3.79
CA LEU A 495 8.85 -8.69 3.61
C LEU A 495 9.14 -7.91 4.90
N LEU A 496 10.40 -7.89 5.30
CA LEU A 496 10.93 -7.05 6.36
C LEU A 496 12.05 -6.19 5.78
N GLY A 497 11.92 -4.86 5.82
CA GLY A 497 12.93 -3.95 5.30
C GLY A 497 13.71 -3.28 6.44
N ALA A 498 15.03 -3.17 6.28
CA ALA A 498 15.92 -2.37 7.11
C ALA A 498 16.78 -1.45 6.23
N MET A 499 17.12 -0.28 6.74
CA MET A 499 18.02 0.65 6.06
C MET A 499 18.68 1.61 7.06
N GLY A 500 19.85 2.11 6.69
CA GLY A 500 20.45 3.26 7.36
C GLY A 500 19.60 4.53 7.22
N PRO A 501 19.84 5.54 8.07
CA PRO A 501 19.19 6.84 7.93
C PRO A 501 19.46 7.44 6.55
N PRO A 502 18.49 8.16 5.94
CA PRO A 502 18.73 8.88 4.70
C PRO A 502 19.82 9.95 4.91
N GLY A 503 20.84 9.95 4.07
CA GLY A 503 22.01 10.84 4.15
C GLY A 503 22.77 10.93 2.85
#